data_AF-A0A5A9FG83-F1
#
_entry.id   AF-A0A5A9FG83-F1
#
_cell.length_a   1.000
_cell.length_b   1.000
_cell.length_c   1.000
_cell.angle_alpha   90.00
_cell.angle_beta   90.00
_cell.angle_gamma   90.00
#
_symmetry.space_group_name_H-M   'P 1'
#
loop_
_entity.id
_entity.type
_entity.pdbx_description
1 polymer ?
#
loop_
_entity_poly.entity_id
_entity_poly.type
_entity_poly.pdbx_seq_one_letter_code
_entity_poly.pdbx_strand_id
1 'polypeptide(L)'
;MVDRVVAAWLAVVDEDIRAIRACLVGSAVKSAAYHCQQAAEKLVKAALVSLGRHPPKQHNIVALLDDVPSDHPLRPTLLPLERFTIFVAAFRYPSIDVFDSPPDEPDPDDVSRWLAEIEQVRATVAAFLNAEA
;
A
#
# COMPACT_ATOMS: atom_id res chain seq x y z
N MET A 1 6.66 -14.03 17.93
CA MET A 1 5.25 -14.21 17.45
C MET A 1 4.89 -13.09 16.50
N VAL A 2 5.14 -11.83 16.89
CA VAL A 2 5.06 -10.63 16.04
C VAL A 2 5.78 -10.84 14.69
N ASP A 3 7.00 -11.37 14.69
CA ASP A 3 7.81 -11.54 13.47
C ASP A 3 7.14 -12.45 12.43
N ARG A 4 6.47 -13.52 12.86
CA ARG A 4 5.70 -14.39 11.95
C ARG A 4 4.49 -13.66 11.35
N VAL A 5 3.84 -12.80 12.12
CA VAL A 5 2.69 -12.01 11.65
C VAL A 5 3.17 -10.94 10.68
N VAL A 6 4.27 -10.23 10.99
CA VAL A 6 4.92 -9.28 10.09
C VAL A 6 5.30 -9.95 8.77
N ALA A 7 5.96 -11.12 8.83
CA ALA A 7 6.32 -11.87 7.63
C ALA A 7 5.10 -12.25 6.79
N ALA A 8 3.97 -12.62 7.42
CA ALA A 8 2.73 -12.88 6.73
C ALA A 8 2.18 -11.61 6.04
N TRP A 9 2.23 -10.44 6.69
CA TRP A 9 1.84 -9.17 6.05
C TRP A 9 2.71 -8.85 4.84
N LEU A 10 4.03 -9.03 4.95
CA LEU A 10 4.96 -8.79 3.85
C LEU A 10 4.74 -9.76 2.68
N ALA A 11 4.36 -11.02 2.96
CA ALA A 11 3.99 -11.96 1.92
C ALA A 11 2.73 -11.51 1.14
N VAL A 12 1.74 -10.92 1.83
CA VAL A 12 0.56 -10.35 1.17
C VAL A 12 0.93 -9.11 0.34
N VAL A 13 1.86 -8.27 0.81
CA VAL A 13 2.41 -7.17 -0.03
C VAL A 13 3.04 -7.72 -1.31
N ASP A 14 3.80 -8.82 -1.21
CA ASP A 14 4.42 -9.46 -2.37
C ASP A 14 3.37 -10.06 -3.34
N GLU A 15 2.19 -10.44 -2.85
CA GLU A 15 1.04 -10.82 -3.69
C GLU A 15 0.46 -9.63 -4.46
N ASP A 16 0.27 -8.50 -3.80
CA ASP A 16 -0.20 -7.28 -4.46
C ASP A 16 0.80 -6.77 -5.50
N ILE A 17 2.11 -6.79 -5.21
CA ILE A 17 3.16 -6.44 -6.18
C ILE A 17 3.07 -7.32 -7.45
N ARG A 18 2.86 -8.64 -7.28
CA ARG A 18 2.64 -9.54 -8.41
C ARG A 18 1.36 -9.19 -9.19
N ALA A 19 0.30 -8.82 -8.49
CA ALA A 19 -0.95 -8.41 -9.12
C ALA A 19 -0.81 -7.11 -9.92
N ILE A 20 -0.07 -6.11 -9.41
CA ILE A 20 0.23 -4.86 -10.13
C ILE A 20 0.92 -5.18 -11.46
N ARG A 21 1.98 -6.00 -11.44
CA ARG A 21 2.71 -6.41 -12.65
C ARG A 21 1.81 -7.11 -13.66
N ALA A 22 0.99 -8.06 -13.21
CA ALA A 22 0.07 -8.78 -14.08
C ALA A 22 -0.98 -7.84 -14.70
N CYS A 23 -1.50 -6.88 -13.93
CA CYS A 23 -2.45 -5.90 -14.42
C CYS A 23 -1.82 -4.95 -15.46
N LEU A 24 -0.57 -4.53 -15.28
CA LEU A 24 0.16 -3.73 -16.27
C LEU A 24 0.35 -4.47 -17.59
N VAL A 25 0.74 -5.76 -17.54
CA VAL A 25 0.86 -6.61 -18.75
C VAL A 25 -0.49 -6.77 -19.46
N GLY A 26 -1.58 -6.89 -18.70
CA GLY A 26 -2.94 -7.00 -19.23
C GLY A 26 -3.62 -5.67 -19.57
N SER A 27 -2.91 -4.54 -19.51
CA SER A 27 -3.47 -3.18 -19.70
C SER A 27 -4.65 -2.86 -18.77
N ALA A 28 -4.73 -3.50 -17.61
CA ALA A 28 -5.76 -3.29 -16.58
C ALA A 28 -5.31 -2.22 -15.56
N VAL A 29 -5.07 -1.00 -16.03
CA VAL A 29 -4.38 0.06 -15.27
C VAL A 29 -5.13 0.46 -13.99
N LYS A 30 -6.46 0.54 -14.04
CA LYS A 30 -7.30 0.80 -12.86
C LYS A 30 -7.14 -0.26 -11.77
N SER A 31 -7.06 -1.54 -12.17
CA SER A 31 -6.82 -2.65 -11.25
C SER A 31 -5.39 -2.61 -10.69
N ALA A 32 -4.41 -2.21 -11.51
CA ALA A 32 -3.04 -2.01 -11.06
C ALA A 32 -2.97 -0.90 -9.99
N ALA A 33 -3.63 0.24 -10.20
CA ALA A 33 -3.70 1.33 -9.23
C ALA A 33 -4.38 0.91 -7.91
N TYR A 34 -5.43 0.08 -7.98
CA TYR A 34 -6.04 -0.52 -6.80
C TYR A 34 -5.03 -1.39 -6.02
N HIS A 35 -4.27 -2.25 -6.71
CA HIS A 35 -3.26 -3.06 -6.06
C HIS A 35 -2.07 -2.24 -5.52
N CYS A 36 -1.74 -1.09 -6.13
CA CYS A 36 -0.80 -0.13 -5.54
C CYS A 36 -1.30 0.36 -4.16
N GLN A 37 -2.58 0.73 -4.05
CA GLN A 37 -3.18 1.10 -2.76
C GLN A 37 -3.14 -0.06 -1.77
N GLN A 38 -3.47 -1.26 -2.21
CA GLN A 38 -3.47 -2.46 -1.37
C GLN A 38 -2.08 -2.81 -0.83
N ALA A 39 -1.04 -2.74 -1.67
CA ALA A 39 0.34 -2.96 -1.24
C ALA A 39 0.80 -1.87 -0.26
N ALA A 40 0.52 -0.61 -0.59
CA ALA A 40 0.86 0.55 0.24
C ALA A 40 0.23 0.48 1.64
N GLU A 41 -1.07 0.19 1.73
CA GLU A 41 -1.79 0.00 2.98
C GLU A 41 -1.15 -1.11 3.84
N LYS A 42 -0.83 -2.24 3.22
CA LYS A 42 -0.29 -3.40 3.94
C LYS A 42 1.14 -3.18 4.43
N LEU A 43 1.93 -2.34 3.76
CA LEU A 43 3.24 -1.91 4.24
C LEU A 43 3.12 -1.08 5.53
N VAL A 44 2.18 -0.14 5.60
CA VAL A 44 1.90 0.62 6.83
C VAL A 44 1.41 -0.32 7.94
N LYS A 45 0.52 -1.26 7.62
CA LYS A 45 0.03 -2.26 8.60
C LYS A 45 1.14 -3.17 9.11
N ALA A 46 2.09 -3.57 8.27
CA ALA A 46 3.24 -4.36 8.70
C ALA A 46 4.09 -3.61 9.75
N ALA A 47 4.32 -2.31 9.55
CA ALA A 47 5.02 -1.46 10.52
C ALA A 47 4.21 -1.26 11.83
N LEU A 48 2.88 -1.17 11.75
CA LEU A 48 2.05 -1.12 12.96
C LEU A 48 2.12 -2.43 13.75
N VAL A 49 2.10 -3.57 13.07
CA VAL A 49 2.21 -4.88 13.71
C VAL A 49 3.57 -5.07 14.35
N SER A 50 4.67 -4.60 13.75
CA SER A 50 5.99 -4.66 14.38
C SER A 50 6.07 -3.84 15.66
N LEU A 51 5.23 -2.81 15.80
CA LEU A 51 5.06 -2.03 17.03
C LEU A 51 4.11 -2.68 18.04
N GLY A 52 3.69 -3.93 17.82
CA GLY A 52 2.73 -4.64 18.66
C GLY A 52 1.30 -4.09 18.57
N ARG A 53 0.99 -3.26 17.56
CA ARG A 53 -0.34 -2.70 17.35
C ARG A 53 -1.16 -3.60 16.42
N HIS A 54 -2.46 -3.71 16.69
CA HIS A 54 -3.40 -4.41 15.82
C HIS A 54 -4.06 -3.40 14.87
N PRO A 55 -3.65 -3.33 13.59
CA PRO A 55 -4.20 -2.35 12.68
C PRO A 55 -5.70 -2.61 12.42
N PRO A 56 -6.53 -1.55 12.34
CA PRO A 56 -7.94 -1.70 12.04
C PRO A 56 -8.19 -2.26 10.63
N LYS A 57 -9.35 -2.90 10.45
CA LYS A 57 -9.84 -3.35 9.13
C LYS A 57 -10.41 -2.17 8.33
N GLN A 58 -9.53 -1.24 7.95
CA GLN A 58 -9.84 -0.10 7.09
C GLN A 58 -8.76 0.07 6.01
N HIS A 59 -9.06 0.89 5.01
CA HIS A 59 -8.22 1.11 3.83
C HIS A 59 -7.68 2.54 3.71
N ASN A 60 -8.03 3.42 4.64
CA ASN A 60 -7.52 4.78 4.67
C ASN A 60 -6.08 4.78 5.20
N ILE A 61 -5.11 5.03 4.32
CA ILE A 61 -3.67 5.00 4.66
C ILE A 61 -3.30 6.19 5.55
N VAL A 62 -3.91 7.36 5.32
CA VAL A 62 -3.73 8.55 6.19
C VAL A 62 -4.04 8.18 7.64
N ALA A 63 -5.22 7.60 7.87
CA ALA A 63 -5.65 7.22 9.22
C ALA A 63 -4.79 6.10 9.84
N LEU A 64 -4.15 5.23 9.02
CA LEU A 64 -3.19 4.24 9.54
C LEU A 64 -1.84 4.87 9.89
N LEU A 65 -1.41 5.89 9.15
CA LEU A 65 -0.17 6.63 9.42
C LEU A 65 -0.26 7.48 10.69
N ASP A 66 -1.46 7.91 11.08
CA ASP A 66 -1.70 8.57 12.38
C ASP A 66 -1.37 7.65 13.57
N ASP A 67 -1.49 6.34 13.39
CA ASP A 67 -1.14 5.34 14.40
C ASP A 67 0.35 4.97 14.42
N VAL A 68 1.15 5.43 13.45
CA VAL A 68 2.61 5.28 13.46
C VAL A 68 3.20 6.42 14.31
N PRO A 69 4.12 6.18 15.27
CA PRO A 69 4.76 7.27 16.01
C PRO A 69 5.48 8.25 15.09
N SER A 70 5.46 9.55 15.42
CA SER A 70 6.05 10.61 14.58
C SER A 70 7.57 10.50 14.43
N ASP A 71 8.23 9.94 15.44
CA ASP A 71 9.67 9.68 15.53
C ASP A 71 10.07 8.29 15.02
N HIS A 72 9.11 7.48 14.55
CA HIS A 72 9.40 6.15 14.06
C HIS A 72 10.31 6.19 12.81
N PRO A 73 11.43 5.43 12.76
CA PRO A 73 12.39 5.52 11.65
C PRO A 73 11.82 5.23 10.27
N LEU A 74 10.82 4.35 10.16
CA LEU A 74 10.13 4.08 8.89
C LEU A 74 9.11 5.15 8.48
N ARG A 75 8.73 6.08 9.35
CA ARG A 75 7.65 7.04 9.05
C ARG A 75 7.94 7.87 7.79
N PRO A 76 9.14 8.43 7.56
CA PRO A 76 9.43 9.17 6.32
C PRO A 76 9.29 8.32 5.06
N THR A 77 9.59 7.02 5.15
CA THR A 77 9.45 6.07 4.05
C THR A 77 7.98 5.72 3.78
N LEU A 78 7.16 5.66 4.83
CA LEU A 78 5.76 5.26 4.74
C LEU A 78 4.81 6.43 4.43
N LEU A 79 5.13 7.65 4.87
CA LEU A 79 4.26 8.82 4.73
C LEU A 79 3.82 9.11 3.28
N PRO A 80 4.71 9.06 2.27
CA PRO A 80 4.30 9.32 0.88
C PRO A 80 3.24 8.36 0.33
N LEU A 81 3.05 7.19 0.96
CA LEU A 81 2.07 6.20 0.55
C LEU A 81 0.62 6.65 0.76
N GLU A 82 0.39 7.68 1.58
CA GLU A 82 -0.95 8.18 1.89
C GLU A 82 -1.76 8.57 0.64
N ARG A 83 -1.05 9.05 -0.39
CA ARG A 83 -1.63 9.48 -1.67
C ARG A 83 -2.37 8.35 -2.40
N PHE A 84 -2.03 7.09 -2.12
CA PHE A 84 -2.71 5.95 -2.74
C PHE A 84 -4.11 5.70 -2.15
N THR A 85 -4.47 6.32 -1.03
CA THR A 85 -5.77 6.12 -0.35
C THR A 85 -6.95 6.23 -1.31
N ILE A 86 -6.90 7.16 -2.27
CA ILE A 86 -7.98 7.39 -3.23
C ILE A 86 -8.31 6.16 -4.09
N PHE A 87 -7.32 5.33 -4.40
CA PHE A 87 -7.49 4.19 -5.33
C PHE A 87 -8.19 2.98 -4.70
N VAL A 88 -8.50 3.01 -3.40
CA VAL A 88 -9.34 1.96 -2.79
C VAL A 88 -10.74 1.95 -3.39
N ALA A 89 -11.27 3.13 -3.77
CA ALA A 89 -12.64 3.31 -4.22
C ALA A 89 -12.77 3.81 -5.67
N ALA A 90 -11.82 4.63 -6.14
CA ALA A 90 -11.86 5.34 -7.43
C ALA A 90 -12.54 4.52 -8.55
N PHE A 91 -11.97 3.37 -8.91
CA PHE A 91 -12.42 2.65 -10.11
C PHE A 91 -13.34 1.46 -9.83
N ARG A 92 -13.93 1.39 -8.63
CA ARG A 92 -14.71 0.22 -8.18
C ARG A 92 -16.20 0.48 -8.12
N TYR A 93 -16.61 1.74 -8.07
CA TYR A 93 -18.01 2.12 -8.09
C TYR A 93 -18.37 2.70 -9.45
N PRO A 94 -19.57 2.42 -9.97
CA PRO A 94 -20.03 3.06 -11.18
C PRO A 94 -20.04 4.58 -11.00
N SER A 95 -19.45 5.31 -11.93
CA SER A 95 -19.63 6.75 -12.07
C SER A 95 -21.00 7.05 -12.69
N ILE A 96 -22.04 6.77 -11.94
CA ILE A 96 -23.41 7.23 -12.16
C ILE A 96 -23.69 8.35 -11.17
N ASP A 97 -24.64 9.26 -11.46
CA ASP A 97 -25.01 10.48 -10.68
C ASP A 97 -25.20 10.32 -9.15
N VAL A 98 -25.09 9.10 -8.64
CA VAL A 98 -25.10 8.70 -7.24
C VAL A 98 -23.71 8.80 -6.57
N PHE A 99 -22.61 8.70 -7.31
CA PHE A 99 -21.24 8.68 -6.79
C PHE A 99 -20.39 9.77 -7.46
N ASP A 100 -19.45 10.31 -6.69
CA ASP A 100 -18.43 11.22 -7.23
C ASP A 100 -17.67 10.54 -8.38
N SER A 101 -17.40 11.31 -9.43
CA SER A 101 -16.56 10.84 -10.52
C SER A 101 -15.18 10.46 -9.98
N PRO A 102 -14.62 9.32 -10.41
CA PRO A 102 -13.26 8.97 -10.03
C PRO A 102 -12.26 10.01 -10.54
N PRO A 103 -11.04 10.04 -9.96
CA PRO A 103 -9.92 10.69 -10.61
C PRO A 103 -9.74 10.16 -12.03
N ASP A 104 -9.04 10.93 -12.86
CA ASP A 104 -8.61 10.46 -14.17
C ASP A 104 -7.85 9.14 -14.05
N GLU A 105 -8.04 8.26 -15.05
CA GLU A 105 -7.29 7.02 -15.12
C GLU A 105 -5.79 7.34 -15.19
N PRO A 106 -4.96 6.74 -14.31
CA PRO A 106 -3.54 7.04 -14.31
C PRO A 106 -2.87 6.49 -15.57
N ASP A 107 -1.76 7.11 -15.96
CA ASP A 107 -0.94 6.62 -17.06
C ASP A 107 -0.24 5.29 -16.66
N PRO A 108 -0.14 4.28 -17.55
CA PRO A 108 0.61 3.06 -17.29
C PRO A 108 2.05 3.29 -16.81
N ASP A 109 2.72 4.34 -17.29
CA ASP A 109 4.07 4.71 -16.87
C ASP A 109 4.08 5.26 -15.44
N ASP A 110 3.04 5.99 -15.02
CA ASP A 110 2.88 6.41 -13.63
C ASP A 110 2.73 5.20 -12.71
N VAL A 111 1.87 4.25 -13.08
CA VAL A 111 1.66 3.04 -12.28
C VAL A 111 2.94 2.18 -12.24
N SER A 112 3.72 2.15 -13.32
CA SER A 112 5.02 1.48 -13.35
C SER A 112 6.03 2.17 -12.40
N ARG A 113 6.03 3.49 -12.32
CA ARG A 113 6.82 4.25 -11.33
C ARG A 113 6.36 3.94 -9.90
N TRP A 114 5.06 3.87 -9.65
CA TRP A 114 4.51 3.53 -8.33
C TRP A 114 4.86 2.11 -7.91
N LEU A 115 4.85 1.15 -8.84
CA LEU A 115 5.31 -0.21 -8.58
C LEU A 115 6.76 -0.23 -8.09
N ALA A 116 7.66 0.45 -8.80
CA ALA A 116 9.08 0.52 -8.42
C ALA A 116 9.26 1.18 -7.03
N GLU A 117 8.49 2.23 -6.72
CA GLU A 117 8.48 2.84 -5.40
C GLU A 117 8.02 1.87 -4.31
N ILE A 118 6.91 1.17 -4.53
CA ILE A 118 6.37 0.20 -3.57
C ILE A 118 7.36 -0.94 -3.33
N GLU A 119 8.04 -1.43 -4.36
CA GLU A 119 9.10 -2.44 -4.24
C GLU A 119 10.27 -1.92 -3.39
N GLN A 120 10.68 -0.67 -3.60
CA GLN A 120 11.73 -0.03 -2.81
C GLN A 120 11.32 0.14 -1.35
N VAL A 121 10.10 0.63 -1.07
CA VAL A 121 9.58 0.77 0.29
C VAL A 121 9.48 -0.60 0.96
N ARG A 122 8.99 -1.62 0.26
CA ARG A 122 8.92 -3.00 0.77
C ARG A 122 10.30 -3.51 1.17
N ALA A 123 11.32 -3.29 0.34
CA ALA A 123 12.69 -3.70 0.64
C ALA A 123 13.24 -2.97 1.88
N THR A 124 13.03 -1.66 1.97
CA THR A 124 13.44 -0.84 3.12
C THR A 124 12.75 -1.29 4.42
N VAL A 125 11.43 -1.51 4.38
CA VAL A 125 10.67 -2.00 5.54
C VAL A 125 11.19 -3.38 5.98
N ALA A 126 11.43 -4.30 5.04
CA ALA A 126 11.96 -5.62 5.37
C ALA A 126 13.35 -5.54 6.02
N ALA A 127 14.25 -4.74 5.47
CA ALA A 127 15.60 -4.58 5.98
C ALA A 127 15.59 -4.00 7.40
N PHE A 128 14.77 -2.97 7.65
CA PHE A 128 14.61 -2.39 8.98
C PHE A 128 14.09 -3.41 9.99
N LEU A 129 13.02 -4.13 9.65
CA LEU A 129 12.39 -5.09 10.56
C LEU A 129 13.26 -6.33 10.83
N ASN A 130 14.15 -6.70 9.91
CA ASN A 130 15.12 -7.76 10.14
C ASN A 130 16.33 -7.30 10.99
N ALA A 131 16.66 -6.01 10.99
CA ALA A 131 17.76 -5.47 11.78
C ALA A 131 17.39 -5.26 13.26
N GLU A 132 16.10 -5.09 13.54
CA GLU A 132 15.52 -4.92 14.88
C GLU A 132 15.12 -6.25 15.56
N ALA A 133 15.24 -7.39 14.85
CA ALA A 133 14.87 -8.73 15.32
C ALA A 133 16.07 -9.48 15.93
#